data_AF-A0A9W8N389-F1
#
_entry.id   AF-A0A9W8N389-F1
#
_cell.length_a   1.000
_cell.length_b   1.000
_cell.length_c   1.000
_cell.angle_alpha   90.00
_cell.angle_beta   90.00
_cell.angle_gamma   90.00
#
_symmetry.space_group_name_H-M   'P 1'
#
loop_
_entity.id
_entity.type
_entity.pdbx_description
1 polymer ?
#
loop_
_entity_poly.entity_id
_entity_poly.type
_entity_poly.pdbx_seq_one_letter_code
_entity_poly.pdbx_strand_id
1 'polypeptide(L)'
;MTNPTTQIALKNTTDSSTVYAYVTGLDINNNNTYAFLQPDGKTLYYPASPSAPQQPLAVDCAIPLGAPGTTTTVTIPQLAGGRIWFIVGDKLTFLLNPGPGIVEPSVLNKDDANYKLNWGFCEFTCYVDFVALPIALELRNTAGQTQTVQGLPRDGLDQVCAQLTEQASENAGWGKLVVKTDDGKNLRALSPNSGRIVPSSTPTTNPT
;
A
#
# COMPACT_ATOMS: atom_id res chain seq x y z
N MET A 1 -20.24 -18.77 -13.89
CA MET A 1 -19.89 -17.34 -14.09
C MET A 1 -19.50 -16.78 -12.74
N THR A 2 -18.37 -16.06 -12.65
CA THR A 2 -18.01 -15.27 -11.48
C THR A 2 -18.88 -14.02 -11.42
N ASN A 3 -19.20 -13.52 -10.22
CA ASN A 3 -20.00 -12.32 -10.07
C ASN A 3 -19.26 -11.10 -10.68
N PRO A 4 -19.99 -10.14 -11.30
CA PRO A 4 -19.37 -8.95 -11.92
C PRO A 4 -18.77 -8.00 -10.88
N THR A 5 -19.20 -8.12 -9.62
CA THR A 5 -18.70 -7.34 -8.49
C THR A 5 -18.58 -8.21 -7.25
N THR A 6 -17.72 -7.81 -6.33
CA THR A 6 -17.59 -8.39 -4.99
C THR A 6 -17.71 -7.30 -3.94
N GLN A 7 -18.50 -7.55 -2.89
CA GLN A 7 -18.51 -6.67 -1.71
C GLN A 7 -17.34 -7.02 -0.80
N ILE A 8 -16.61 -6.00 -0.36
CA ILE A 8 -15.47 -6.15 0.56
C ILE A 8 -15.71 -5.28 1.78
N ALA A 9 -15.59 -5.88 2.96
CA ALA A 9 -15.63 -5.18 4.23
C ALA A 9 -14.21 -4.72 4.60
N LEU A 10 -13.98 -3.40 4.56
CA LEU A 10 -12.75 -2.78 5.01
C LEU A 10 -12.91 -2.42 6.49
N LYS A 11 -12.16 -3.08 7.37
CA LYS A 11 -12.27 -2.90 8.82
C LYS A 11 -11.10 -2.11 9.36
N ASN A 12 -11.36 -1.01 10.08
CA ASN A 12 -10.32 -0.29 10.79
C ASN A 12 -10.05 -0.98 12.14
N THR A 13 -8.91 -1.68 12.25
CA THR A 13 -8.43 -2.29 13.50
C THR A 13 -7.21 -1.57 14.08
N THR A 14 -6.89 -0.38 13.54
CA THR A 14 -5.84 0.49 14.06
C THR A 14 -6.33 1.24 15.31
N ASP A 15 -5.46 2.04 15.92
CA ASP A 15 -5.80 2.99 16.99
C ASP A 15 -6.08 4.42 16.48
N SER A 16 -6.07 4.63 15.16
CA SER A 16 -6.33 5.94 14.53
C SER A 16 -7.74 6.05 13.97
N SER A 17 -8.35 7.22 14.09
CA SER A 17 -9.57 7.60 13.37
C SER A 17 -9.32 8.20 11.99
N THR A 18 -8.06 8.50 11.67
CA THR A 18 -7.63 9.03 10.38
C THR A 18 -7.02 7.87 9.60
N VAL A 19 -7.87 7.12 8.90
CA VAL A 19 -7.46 5.99 8.06
C VAL A 19 -8.22 6.05 6.75
N TYR A 20 -7.50 5.92 5.65
CA TYR A 20 -8.08 5.90 4.31
C TYR A 20 -7.68 4.64 3.57
N ALA A 21 -8.58 4.18 2.71
CA ALA A 21 -8.30 3.18 1.70
C ALA A 21 -8.36 3.78 0.29
N TYR A 22 -7.67 3.15 -0.65
CA TYR A 22 -7.80 3.41 -2.08
C TYR A 22 -7.91 2.08 -2.79
N VAL A 23 -8.69 1.99 -3.86
CA VAL A 23 -8.79 0.80 -4.70
C VAL A 23 -8.41 1.19 -6.11
N THR A 24 -7.42 0.50 -6.69
CA THR A 24 -6.94 0.75 -8.05
C THR A 24 -6.86 -0.55 -8.85
N GLY A 25 -6.89 -0.46 -10.17
CA GLY A 25 -6.66 -1.59 -11.07
C GLY A 25 -7.04 -1.28 -12.52
N LEU A 26 -6.99 -2.29 -13.38
CA LEU A 26 -7.44 -2.21 -14.76
C LEU A 26 -8.85 -2.82 -14.87
N ASP A 27 -9.84 -2.03 -15.28
CA ASP A 27 -11.21 -2.54 -15.45
C ASP A 27 -11.30 -3.43 -16.70
N ILE A 28 -11.45 -4.74 -16.47
CA ILE A 28 -11.49 -5.74 -17.54
C ILE A 28 -12.74 -5.59 -18.41
N ASN A 29 -13.80 -4.98 -17.88
CA ASN A 29 -15.05 -4.74 -18.60
C ASN A 29 -15.02 -3.43 -19.40
N ASN A 30 -13.96 -2.64 -19.24
CA ASN A 30 -13.74 -1.38 -19.95
C ASN A 30 -12.35 -1.34 -20.60
N ASN A 31 -12.07 -2.31 -21.48
CA ASN A 31 -10.85 -2.38 -22.28
C ASN A 31 -9.54 -2.34 -21.48
N ASN A 32 -9.53 -2.88 -20.24
CA ASN A 32 -8.40 -2.78 -19.30
C ASN A 32 -7.98 -1.32 -19.04
N THR A 33 -8.94 -0.41 -18.93
CA THR A 33 -8.66 1.00 -18.60
C THR A 33 -8.33 1.13 -17.11
N TYR A 34 -7.32 1.92 -16.77
CA TYR A 34 -7.03 2.25 -15.38
C TYR A 34 -8.22 2.90 -14.68
N ALA A 35 -8.51 2.39 -13.48
CA ALA A 35 -9.64 2.84 -12.69
C ALA A 35 -9.26 2.97 -11.21
N PHE A 36 -9.91 3.94 -10.56
CA PHE A 36 -9.93 4.11 -9.12
C PHE A 36 -11.37 3.94 -8.62
N LEU A 37 -11.55 3.41 -7.42
CA LEU A 37 -12.84 3.51 -6.73
C LEU A 37 -12.94 4.87 -6.03
N GLN A 38 -14.06 5.57 -6.22
CA GLN A 38 -14.32 6.86 -5.59
C GLN A 38 -14.63 6.70 -4.08
N PRO A 39 -14.66 7.81 -3.31
CA PRO A 39 -14.88 7.76 -1.86
C PRO A 39 -16.20 7.10 -1.42
N ASP A 40 -17.19 7.00 -2.30
CA ASP A 40 -18.46 6.29 -2.05
C ASP A 40 -18.31 4.75 -1.99
N GLY A 41 -17.13 4.23 -2.34
CA GLY A 41 -16.82 2.81 -2.32
C GLY A 41 -17.54 2.01 -3.42
N LYS A 42 -18.07 2.65 -4.46
CA LYS A 42 -18.88 1.99 -5.50
C LYS A 42 -18.64 2.52 -6.90
N THR A 43 -18.45 3.83 -7.05
CA THR A 43 -18.34 4.45 -8.37
C THR A 43 -16.89 4.37 -8.86
N LEU A 44 -16.68 3.88 -10.08
CA LEU A 44 -15.36 3.93 -10.71
C LEU A 44 -15.08 5.33 -11.28
N TYR A 45 -13.84 5.77 -11.11
CA TYR A 45 -13.25 6.94 -11.73
C TYR A 45 -12.16 6.48 -12.70
N TYR A 46 -12.21 6.98 -13.94
CA TYR A 46 -11.23 6.70 -14.99
C TYR A 46 -10.41 7.97 -15.25
N PRO A 47 -9.14 8.03 -14.79
CA PRO A 47 -8.32 9.22 -14.99
C PRO A 47 -8.08 9.49 -16.47
N ALA A 48 -8.22 10.76 -16.87
CA ALA A 48 -7.83 11.20 -18.20
C ALA A 48 -6.30 11.16 -18.35
N SER A 49 -5.82 10.93 -19.58
CA SER A 49 -4.40 11.05 -19.88
C SER A 49 -3.97 12.52 -19.75
N PRO A 50 -2.97 12.84 -18.89
CA PRO A 50 -2.42 14.18 -18.84
C PRO A 50 -1.55 14.47 -20.07
N SER A 51 -1.25 15.76 -20.30
CA SER A 51 -0.34 16.22 -21.36
C SER A 51 1.14 16.12 -20.98
N ALA A 52 1.44 16.00 -19.69
CA ALA A 52 2.79 15.93 -19.13
C ALA A 52 2.87 14.82 -18.07
N PRO A 53 4.08 14.32 -17.74
CA PRO A 53 4.25 13.35 -16.66
C PRO A 53 4.05 13.96 -15.27
N GLN A 54 3.91 13.08 -14.27
CA GLN A 54 3.80 13.41 -12.85
C GLN A 54 2.68 14.42 -12.50
N GLN A 55 1.55 14.34 -13.20
CA GLN A 55 0.40 15.20 -12.92
C GLN A 55 -0.46 14.62 -11.80
N PRO A 56 -1.09 15.45 -10.95
CA PRO A 56 -1.92 14.96 -9.86
C PRO A 56 -3.18 14.27 -10.37
N LEU A 57 -3.71 13.35 -9.57
CA LEU A 57 -5.05 12.80 -9.75
C LEU A 57 -6.10 13.91 -9.57
N ALA A 58 -6.98 14.09 -10.56
CA ALA A 58 -7.98 15.17 -10.52
C ALA A 58 -9.12 14.94 -9.52
N VAL A 59 -9.35 13.68 -9.13
CA VAL A 59 -10.39 13.28 -8.17
C VAL A 59 -9.73 12.68 -6.94
N ASP A 60 -10.12 13.14 -5.76
CA ASP A 60 -9.72 12.51 -4.51
C ASP A 60 -10.47 11.18 -4.33
N CYS A 61 -9.75 10.08 -4.46
CA CYS A 61 -10.28 8.72 -4.36
C CYS A 61 -10.12 8.11 -2.96
N ALA A 62 -9.85 8.92 -1.93
CA ALA A 62 -9.70 8.44 -0.56
C ALA A 62 -11.04 7.95 0.01
N ILE A 63 -11.12 6.67 0.36
CA ILE A 63 -12.26 6.05 1.04
C ILE A 63 -12.01 6.11 2.56
N PRO A 64 -12.73 6.94 3.33
CA PRO A 64 -12.52 7.04 4.78
C PRO A 64 -12.96 5.75 5.47
N LEU A 65 -12.11 5.20 6.34
CA LEU A 65 -12.44 3.96 7.07
C LEU A 65 -13.08 4.19 8.43
N GLY A 66 -13.11 5.43 8.93
CA GLY A 66 -13.74 5.80 10.20
C GLY A 66 -12.86 5.52 11.43
N ALA A 67 -13.48 5.52 12.61
CA ALA A 67 -12.82 5.31 13.91
C ALA A 67 -12.35 3.85 14.13
N PRO A 68 -11.47 3.58 15.09
CA PRO A 68 -11.15 2.19 15.47
C PRO A 68 -12.40 1.34 15.70
N GLY A 69 -12.43 0.15 15.10
CA GLY A 69 -13.53 -0.81 15.18
C GLY A 69 -14.61 -0.64 14.11
N THR A 70 -14.60 0.41 13.29
CA THR A 70 -15.58 0.60 12.22
C THR A 70 -15.32 -0.30 11.01
N THR A 71 -16.39 -0.59 10.28
CA THR A 71 -16.35 -1.33 9.02
C THR A 71 -16.97 -0.47 7.92
N THR A 72 -16.25 -0.33 6.81
CA THR A 72 -16.70 0.33 5.58
C THR A 72 -16.84 -0.71 4.49
N THR A 73 -18.03 -0.86 3.91
CA THR A 73 -18.26 -1.83 2.83
C THR A 73 -18.12 -1.16 1.48
N VAL A 74 -17.25 -1.70 0.64
CA VAL A 74 -17.05 -1.26 -0.75
C VAL A 74 -17.53 -2.34 -1.71
N THR A 75 -17.88 -1.95 -2.94
CA THR A 75 -18.24 -2.87 -4.02
C THR A 75 -17.23 -2.71 -5.14
N ILE A 76 -16.40 -3.75 -5.32
CA ILE A 76 -15.30 -3.73 -6.29
C ILE A 76 -15.71 -4.56 -7.52
N PRO A 77 -15.65 -4.00 -8.74
CA PRO A 77 -15.85 -4.76 -9.96
C PRO A 77 -14.65 -5.65 -10.27
N GLN A 78 -14.71 -6.38 -11.38
CA GLN A 78 -13.57 -7.18 -11.83
C GLN A 78 -12.42 -6.27 -12.29
N LEU A 79 -11.34 -6.22 -11.52
CA LEU A 79 -10.13 -5.46 -11.81
C LEU A 79 -8.95 -6.41 -12.00
N ALA A 80 -8.23 -6.27 -13.11
CA ALA A 80 -6.93 -6.91 -13.31
C ALA A 80 -5.83 -6.11 -12.61
N GLY A 81 -4.90 -6.80 -11.94
CA GLY A 81 -3.81 -6.17 -11.18
C GLY A 81 -4.32 -5.27 -10.04
N GLY A 82 -5.49 -5.58 -9.48
CA GLY A 82 -6.14 -4.71 -8.51
C GLY A 82 -5.42 -4.66 -7.16
N ARG A 83 -5.38 -3.47 -6.56
CA ARG A 83 -4.77 -3.21 -5.25
C ARG A 83 -5.72 -2.49 -4.33
N ILE A 84 -5.70 -2.87 -3.05
CA ILE A 84 -6.30 -2.10 -1.97
C ILE A 84 -5.16 -1.52 -1.15
N TRP A 85 -5.05 -0.21 -1.18
CA TRP A 85 -4.05 0.56 -0.44
C TRP A 85 -4.67 1.03 0.88
N PHE A 86 -3.89 1.04 1.94
CA PHE A 86 -4.28 1.55 3.25
C PHE A 86 -3.23 2.55 3.73
N ILE A 87 -3.69 3.64 4.34
CA ILE A 87 -2.82 4.64 4.95
C ILE A 87 -3.41 5.11 6.27
N VAL A 88 -2.53 5.31 7.26
CA VAL A 88 -2.88 5.78 8.60
C VAL A 88 -2.28 7.17 8.83
N GLY A 89 -3.11 8.10 9.28
CA GLY A 89 -2.73 9.44 9.69
C GLY A 89 -2.70 10.48 8.57
N ASP A 90 -2.75 10.07 7.30
CA ASP A 90 -2.63 10.96 6.14
C ASP A 90 -3.33 10.37 4.90
N LYS A 91 -3.18 11.00 3.72
CA LYS A 91 -3.67 10.53 2.41
C LYS A 91 -2.52 10.17 1.47
N LEU A 92 -2.77 9.22 0.57
CA LEU A 92 -1.81 8.86 -0.48
C LEU A 92 -1.91 9.83 -1.65
N THR A 93 -0.76 10.15 -2.23
CA THR A 93 -0.64 10.90 -3.47
C THR A 93 -0.39 9.92 -4.62
N PHE A 94 -1.32 9.89 -5.57
CA PHE A 94 -1.16 9.20 -6.85
C PHE A 94 -0.88 10.22 -7.95
N LEU A 95 0.07 9.91 -8.83
CA LEU A 95 0.37 10.75 -9.99
C LEU A 95 0.05 10.02 -11.29
N LEU A 96 -0.05 10.79 -12.37
CA LEU A 96 -0.41 10.33 -13.71
C LEU A 96 0.68 10.72 -14.72
N ASN A 97 0.99 9.79 -15.62
CA ASN A 97 1.77 10.02 -16.82
C ASN A 97 0.89 9.92 -18.07
N PRO A 98 1.29 10.53 -19.21
CA PRO A 98 0.57 10.36 -20.47
C PRO A 98 0.44 8.87 -20.83
N GLY A 99 -0.73 8.46 -21.33
CA GLY A 99 -0.98 7.08 -21.77
C GLY A 99 -2.01 6.28 -20.97
N PRO A 100 -2.96 6.92 -20.27
CA PRO A 100 -2.78 7.26 -18.85
C PRO A 100 -2.01 6.16 -18.10
N GLY A 101 -0.82 6.47 -17.59
CA GLY A 101 -0.07 5.58 -16.70
C GLY A 101 -0.23 6.03 -15.25
N ILE A 102 -0.71 5.17 -14.36
CA ILE A 102 -0.68 5.45 -12.92
C ILE A 102 0.76 5.35 -12.42
N VAL A 103 1.24 6.39 -11.76
CA VAL A 103 2.47 6.36 -10.95
C VAL A 103 2.05 6.06 -9.52
N GLU A 104 2.33 4.83 -9.11
CA GLU A 104 1.97 4.32 -7.79
C GLU A 104 2.99 4.74 -6.72
N PRO A 105 2.58 4.83 -5.43
CA PRO A 105 3.47 5.14 -4.33
C PRO A 105 4.71 4.24 -4.29
N SER A 106 5.90 4.84 -4.16
CA SER A 106 7.17 4.11 -4.06
C SER A 106 7.71 4.08 -2.63
N VAL A 107 8.02 2.88 -2.14
CA VAL A 107 8.80 2.70 -0.90
C VAL A 107 10.31 2.79 -1.11
N LEU A 108 10.78 2.92 -2.35
CA LEU A 108 12.21 2.89 -2.70
C LEU A 108 12.75 4.26 -3.07
N ASN A 109 11.91 5.13 -3.63
CA ASN A 109 12.27 6.51 -3.95
C ASN A 109 12.08 7.40 -2.70
N LYS A 110 13.18 7.89 -2.12
CA LYS A 110 13.14 8.75 -0.93
C LYS A 110 12.47 10.11 -1.17
N ASP A 111 12.41 10.54 -2.42
CA ASP A 111 11.77 11.80 -2.83
C ASP A 111 10.29 11.61 -3.18
N ASP A 112 9.76 10.37 -3.10
CA ASP A 112 8.33 10.11 -3.27
C ASP A 112 7.53 10.78 -2.13
N ALA A 113 6.46 11.48 -2.50
CA ALA A 113 5.59 12.17 -1.54
C ALA A 113 5.01 11.21 -0.46
N ASN A 114 4.90 9.92 -0.78
CA ASN A 114 4.40 8.89 0.10
C ASN A 114 5.49 8.20 0.92
N TYR A 115 6.79 8.49 0.68
CA TYR A 115 7.89 7.71 1.23
C TYR A 115 7.87 7.65 2.75
N LYS A 116 7.57 8.77 3.41
CA LYS A 116 7.56 8.90 4.88
C LYS A 116 6.22 8.56 5.53
N LEU A 117 5.19 8.29 4.74
CA LEU A 117 3.85 8.00 5.23
C LEU A 117 3.71 6.54 5.68
N ASN A 118 2.82 6.29 6.63
CA ASN A 118 2.53 4.95 7.14
C ASN A 118 1.43 4.28 6.30
N TRP A 119 1.84 3.55 5.27
CA TRP A 119 0.94 2.89 4.34
C TRP A 119 1.42 1.49 3.97
N GLY A 120 0.51 0.73 3.39
CA GLY A 120 0.75 -0.59 2.79
C GLY A 120 -0.36 -0.90 1.79
N PHE A 121 -0.24 -2.01 1.10
CA PHE A 121 -1.30 -2.49 0.22
C PHE A 121 -1.37 -4.01 0.25
N CYS A 122 -2.51 -4.54 -0.15
CA CYS A 122 -2.66 -5.93 -0.52
C CYS A 122 -3.10 -6.01 -1.98
N GLU A 123 -2.48 -6.93 -2.72
CA GLU A 123 -2.98 -7.37 -4.02
C GLU A 123 -4.03 -8.45 -3.79
N PHE A 124 -4.99 -8.57 -4.71
CA PHE A 124 -5.92 -9.71 -4.72
C PHE A 124 -5.18 -11.07 -4.85
N THR A 125 -3.87 -11.03 -5.15
CA THR A 125 -2.92 -12.14 -5.18
C THR A 125 -1.54 -11.70 -4.63
N CYS A 126 -1.22 -12.04 -3.37
CA CYS A 126 0.11 -12.07 -2.72
C CYS A 126 0.78 -10.76 -2.20
N TYR A 127 1.79 -10.96 -1.31
CA TYR A 127 2.68 -9.94 -0.72
C TYR A 127 4.10 -10.18 -1.26
N VAL A 128 4.73 -9.21 -1.93
CA VAL A 128 6.07 -9.41 -2.54
C VAL A 128 7.11 -8.37 -2.11
N ASP A 129 6.70 -7.13 -1.78
CA ASP A 129 7.65 -6.01 -1.84
C ASP A 129 8.27 -5.59 -0.49
N PHE A 130 7.48 -5.45 0.58
CA PHE A 130 7.93 -4.99 1.90
C PHE A 130 6.94 -5.35 3.03
N VAL A 131 7.40 -5.21 4.29
CA VAL A 131 6.55 -5.31 5.49
C VAL A 131 6.37 -3.92 6.10
N ALA A 132 5.13 -3.46 6.22
CA ALA A 132 4.76 -2.19 6.87
C ALA A 132 3.48 -2.36 7.71
N LEU A 133 2.36 -1.77 7.30
CA LEU A 133 1.05 -1.96 7.92
C LEU A 133 0.65 -3.45 7.91
N PRO A 134 0.35 -4.06 9.08
CA PRO A 134 -0.22 -5.40 9.11
C PRO A 134 -1.61 -5.41 8.46
N ILE A 135 -1.79 -6.25 7.44
CA ILE A 135 -3.05 -6.45 6.73
C ILE A 135 -3.45 -7.92 6.86
N ALA A 136 -4.70 -8.17 7.24
CA ALA A 136 -5.30 -9.50 7.27
C ALA A 136 -6.39 -9.59 6.21
N LEU A 137 -6.56 -10.78 5.62
CA LEU A 137 -7.56 -11.02 4.58
C LEU A 137 -8.47 -12.16 5.01
N GLU A 138 -9.78 -11.95 4.92
CA GLU A 138 -10.78 -12.98 5.10
C GLU A 138 -11.63 -13.10 3.83
N LEU A 139 -11.71 -14.30 3.27
CA LEU A 139 -12.51 -14.61 2.10
C LEU A 139 -13.61 -15.61 2.49
N ARG A 140 -14.86 -15.20 2.32
CA ARG A 140 -16.01 -16.09 2.42
C ARG A 140 -16.49 -16.49 1.03
N ASN A 141 -16.48 -17.79 0.73
CA ASN A 141 -16.94 -18.31 -0.55
C ASN A 141 -18.47 -18.50 -0.60
N THR A 142 -19.01 -18.82 -1.78
CA THR A 142 -20.44 -19.03 -1.99
C THR A 142 -21.00 -20.26 -1.29
N ALA A 143 -20.15 -21.22 -0.90
CA ALA A 143 -20.52 -22.37 -0.07
C ALA A 143 -20.57 -22.01 1.44
N GLY A 144 -20.30 -20.75 1.80
CA GLY A 144 -20.31 -20.27 3.18
C GLY A 144 -19.04 -20.59 3.97
N GLN A 145 -17.99 -21.11 3.33
CA GLN A 145 -16.72 -21.40 3.97
C GLN A 145 -15.86 -20.13 4.01
N THR A 146 -15.14 -19.96 5.12
CA THR A 146 -14.22 -18.83 5.33
C THR A 146 -12.78 -19.31 5.27
N GLN A 147 -11.96 -18.59 4.51
CA GLN A 147 -10.49 -18.71 4.52
C GLN A 147 -9.91 -17.42 5.07
N THR A 148 -8.94 -17.53 5.97
CA THR A 148 -8.30 -16.36 6.59
C THR A 148 -6.80 -16.44 6.42
N VAL A 149 -6.21 -15.38 5.88
CA VAL A 149 -4.77 -15.10 5.95
C VAL A 149 -4.60 -14.05 7.04
N GLN A 150 -4.00 -14.47 8.15
CA GLN A 150 -3.71 -13.57 9.26
C GLN A 150 -2.64 -12.56 8.84
N GLY A 151 -2.81 -11.32 9.28
CA GLY A 151 -1.74 -10.32 9.22
C GLY A 151 -0.68 -10.60 10.29
N LEU A 152 0.37 -9.79 10.28
CA LEU A 152 1.34 -9.78 11.37
C LEU A 152 0.67 -9.37 12.69
N PRO A 153 1.19 -9.82 13.85
CA PRO A 153 0.76 -9.30 15.14
C PRO A 153 1.03 -7.79 15.23
N ARG A 154 0.40 -7.11 16.20
CA ARG A 154 0.46 -5.65 16.36
C ARG A 154 1.90 -5.11 16.40
N ASP A 155 2.81 -5.85 17.03
CA ASP A 155 4.23 -5.56 17.18
C ASP A 155 5.11 -6.29 16.14
N GLY A 156 4.51 -6.93 15.13
CA GLY A 156 5.22 -7.77 14.18
C GLY A 156 6.27 -7.01 13.35
N LEU A 157 5.99 -5.76 12.97
CA LEU A 157 6.99 -4.91 12.31
C LEU A 157 8.18 -4.64 13.23
N ASP A 158 7.93 -4.38 14.51
CA ASP A 158 9.00 -4.11 15.48
C ASP A 158 9.84 -5.36 15.73
N GLN A 159 9.21 -6.53 15.83
CA GLN A 159 9.92 -7.81 15.94
C GLN A 159 10.81 -8.08 14.72
N VAL A 160 10.29 -7.87 13.49
CA VAL A 160 11.07 -8.03 12.25
C VAL A 160 12.24 -7.04 12.21
N CYS A 161 12.00 -5.77 12.52
CA CYS A 161 13.06 -4.76 12.56
C CYS A 161 14.14 -5.08 13.59
N ALA A 162 13.75 -5.60 14.76
CA ALA A 162 14.68 -6.01 15.80
C ALA A 162 15.57 -7.16 15.31
N GLN A 163 15.00 -8.20 14.70
CA GLN A 163 15.75 -9.34 14.16
C GLN A 163 16.67 -8.95 13.00
N LEU A 164 16.23 -8.07 12.10
CA LEU A 164 17.07 -7.54 11.02
C LEU A 164 18.26 -6.74 11.55
N THR A 165 18.04 -6.00 12.64
CA THR A 165 19.10 -5.24 13.32
C THR A 165 20.08 -6.19 14.03
N GLU A 166 19.59 -7.26 14.66
CA GLU A 166 20.43 -8.28 15.29
C GLU A 166 21.33 -9.00 14.26
N GLN A 167 20.76 -9.39 13.11
CA GLN A 167 21.50 -9.99 11.99
C GLN A 167 22.53 -9.06 11.36
N ALA A 168 22.48 -7.75 11.64
CA ALA A 168 23.48 -6.81 11.16
C ALA A 168 24.89 -7.10 11.71
N SER A 169 24.99 -7.85 12.82
CA SER A 169 26.26 -8.35 13.38
C SER A 169 26.97 -9.34 12.45
N GLU A 170 26.22 -10.12 11.68
CA GLU A 170 26.75 -11.09 10.72
C GLU A 170 26.91 -10.47 9.33
N ASN A 171 25.98 -9.61 8.93
CA ASN A 171 26.07 -8.84 7.70
C ASN A 171 25.36 -7.50 7.87
N ALA A 172 26.15 -6.41 7.88
CA ALA A 172 25.65 -5.04 8.04
C ALA A 172 24.59 -4.61 7.02
N GLY A 173 24.42 -5.36 5.91
CA GLY A 173 23.35 -5.16 4.95
C GLY A 173 21.94 -5.35 5.53
N TRP A 174 21.75 -6.25 6.50
CA TRP A 174 20.44 -6.54 7.09
C TRP A 174 19.85 -5.34 7.83
N GLY A 175 20.65 -4.66 8.64
CA GLY A 175 20.23 -3.46 9.36
C GLY A 175 19.82 -2.29 8.44
N LYS A 176 20.32 -2.26 7.19
CA LYS A 176 19.96 -1.23 6.20
C LYS A 176 18.57 -1.42 5.59
N LEU A 177 17.93 -2.57 5.82
CA LEU A 177 16.57 -2.85 5.36
C LEU A 177 15.50 -2.16 6.23
N VAL A 178 15.87 -1.71 7.43
CA VAL A 178 14.95 -1.03 8.35
C VAL A 178 14.86 0.45 7.97
N VAL A 179 13.66 0.88 7.60
CA VAL A 179 13.34 2.29 7.35
C VAL A 179 12.58 2.83 8.56
N LYS A 180 13.00 3.99 9.05
CA LYS A 180 12.41 4.67 10.20
C LYS A 180 11.77 6.00 9.81
N THR A 181 10.77 6.39 10.59
CA THR A 181 10.26 7.77 10.61
C THR A 181 11.32 8.71 11.20
N ASP A 182 11.13 10.02 11.04
CA ASP A 182 12.09 11.02 11.53
C ASP A 182 12.13 11.07 13.08
N ASP A 183 11.07 10.64 13.76
CA ASP A 183 11.02 10.45 15.21
C ASP A 183 11.59 9.08 15.69
N GLY A 184 12.17 8.29 14.77
CA GLY A 184 12.93 7.08 15.07
C GLY A 184 12.12 5.78 15.18
N LYS A 185 10.80 5.84 15.01
CA LYS A 185 9.92 4.66 14.98
C LYS A 185 10.15 3.84 13.71
N ASN A 186 9.90 2.53 13.80
CA ASN A 186 9.98 1.66 12.62
C ASN A 186 8.82 1.99 11.68
N LEU A 187 9.14 2.30 10.42
CA LEU A 187 8.16 2.62 9.38
C LEU A 187 7.89 1.41 8.49
N ARG A 188 8.96 0.69 8.10
CA ARG A 188 8.88 -0.53 7.28
C ARG A 188 10.20 -1.30 7.29
N ALA A 189 10.11 -2.58 6.96
CA ALA A 189 11.24 -3.43 6.64
C ALA A 189 11.20 -3.78 5.14
N LEU A 190 12.25 -3.42 4.41
CA LEU A 190 12.38 -3.67 2.97
C LEU A 190 12.82 -5.11 2.69
N SER A 191 12.38 -5.68 1.57
CA SER A 191 12.92 -6.96 1.09
C SER A 191 14.42 -6.83 0.73
N PRO A 192 15.21 -7.92 0.82
CA PRO A 192 16.64 -7.88 0.46
C PRO A 192 16.91 -7.39 -0.97
N ASN A 193 16.04 -7.75 -1.92
CA ASN A 193 16.12 -7.27 -3.30
C ASN A 193 15.94 -5.75 -3.38
N SER A 194 14.98 -5.21 -2.64
CA SER A 194 14.73 -3.76 -2.54
C SER A 194 15.90 -3.02 -1.89
N GLY A 195 16.47 -3.58 -0.82
CA GLY A 195 17.59 -2.99 -0.08
C GLY A 195 18.85 -2.79 -0.91
N ARG A 196 19.04 -3.55 -2.00
CA ARG A 196 20.17 -3.35 -2.92
C ARG A 196 20.07 -2.06 -3.73
N ILE A 197 18.86 -1.53 -3.92
CA ILE A 197 18.57 -0.39 -4.79
C ILE A 197 18.59 0.92 -4.00
N VAL A 198 18.38 0.87 -2.67
CA VAL A 198 18.39 2.06 -1.81
C VAL A 198 19.83 2.48 -1.49
N PRO A 199 20.30 3.68 -1.90
CA PRO A 199 21.66 4.11 -1.61
C PRO A 199 21.88 4.26 -0.11
N SER A 200 23.03 3.77 0.39
CA SER A 200 23.47 3.95 1.77
C SER A 200 23.63 5.43 2.09
N SER A 201 23.03 5.91 3.17
CA SER A 201 23.18 7.28 3.67
C SER A 201 24.51 7.51 4.41
N THR A 202 25.57 6.80 4.05
CA THR A 202 26.89 7.06 4.65
C THR A 202 27.50 8.25 3.90
N PRO A 203 27.79 9.39 4.56
CA PRO A 203 28.54 10.45 3.92
C PRO A 203 29.93 9.89 3.61
N THR A 204 30.25 9.75 2.33
CA THR A 204 31.63 9.55 1.90
C THR A 204 32.40 10.81 2.26
N THR A 205 33.13 10.78 3.37
CA THR A 205 34.22 11.73 3.58
C THR A 205 35.30 11.33 2.59
N ASN A 206 35.51 12.15 1.56
CA ASN A 206 36.67 12.01 0.68
C ASN A 206 37.93 12.27 1.52
N PRO A 207 38.90 11.35 1.59
CA PRO A 207 40.22 11.70 2.07
C PRO A 207 40.89 12.61 1.03
N THR A 208 41.48 13.70 1.54
CA THR A 208 42.35 14.66 0.84
C THR A 208 43.58 14.00 0.24
#